data_AF-A0A1Y2E247-F1
#
_entry.id   AF-A0A1Y2E247-F1
#
_cell.length_a   1.000
_cell.length_b   1.000
_cell.length_c   1.000
_cell.angle_alpha   90.00
_cell.angle_beta   90.00
_cell.angle_gamma   90.00
#
_symmetry.space_group_name_H-M   'P 1'
#
loop_
_entity.id
_entity.type
_entity.pdbx_description
1 polymer ?
#
loop_
_entity_poly.entity_id
_entity_poly.type
_entity_poly.pdbx_seq_one_letter_code
_entity_poly.pdbx_strand_id
1 'polypeptide(L)'
;MSRNYSFIKQKRNNKKDISFKLPNIQIRKKTAESYAKLLTPSYSLERKPPENYHITVLDDPTLITGKHKTIIALPYFMSSIIQYSRPSDLKKELNEQFRQLHPDLDPSLTLTQIRKVKKNIYLAAQEMDLELSSVAKAYVYFERLILKKEVNKYNRKLIGATCLFLATKVNDPKEVSYANLLRVLNKVMNVSPKEIRENEFNVFVALEFVLYVPLWDIRPHFERLVTSSEFPKVDMSEYFGDKMFYYN
;
A
#
# COMPACT_ATOMS: atom_id res chain seq x y z
N MET A 1 50.80 -0.99 52.19
CA MET A 1 49.99 -0.56 51.03
C MET A 1 48.63 -0.18 51.58
N SER A 2 48.04 0.99 51.42
CA SER A 2 48.35 2.17 50.60
C SER A 2 47.66 3.38 51.25
N ARG A 3 48.26 4.56 51.08
CA ARG A 3 47.89 5.82 51.74
C ARG A 3 46.55 6.36 51.23
N ASN A 4 45.67 6.71 52.17
CA ASN A 4 44.54 7.62 51.96
C ASN A 4 45.08 9.03 51.69
N TYR A 5 44.66 9.62 50.58
CA TYR A 5 44.82 11.05 50.32
C TYR A 5 43.45 11.69 50.30
N SER A 6 43.23 12.65 51.18
CA SER A 6 42.11 13.58 51.11
C SER A 6 42.63 15.02 51.18
N PHE A 7 42.02 15.84 50.32
CA PHE A 7 41.98 17.30 50.26
C PHE A 7 43.25 18.09 49.90
N ILE A 8 43.27 18.59 48.66
CA ILE A 8 43.76 19.95 48.36
C ILE A 8 42.71 20.66 47.48
N LYS A 9 42.17 21.76 48.01
CA LYS A 9 41.27 22.71 47.34
C LYS A 9 41.90 23.21 46.03
N GLN A 10 41.25 22.94 44.90
CA GLN A 10 41.61 23.58 43.63
C GLN A 10 41.12 25.04 43.61
N LYS A 11 42.10 25.93 43.52
CA LYS A 11 41.97 27.36 43.29
C LYS A 11 41.50 27.57 41.84
N ARG A 12 40.34 28.21 41.65
CA ARG A 12 39.91 28.75 40.35
C ARG A 12 41.01 29.70 39.85
N ASN A 13 41.57 29.44 38.67
CA ASN A 13 42.34 30.43 37.92
C ASN A 13 42.24 30.16 36.41
N ASN A 14 41.53 31.08 35.76
CA ASN A 14 41.62 31.57 34.38
C ASN A 14 41.84 30.56 33.24
N LYS A 15 40.74 30.29 32.52
CA LYS A 15 40.76 29.83 31.13
C LYS A 15 41.59 30.82 30.29
N LYS A 16 42.74 30.39 29.79
CA LYS A 16 43.39 31.03 28.65
C LYS A 16 42.97 30.22 27.43
N ASP A 17 42.17 30.83 26.57
CA ASP A 17 41.76 30.24 25.30
C ASP A 17 42.99 30.06 24.41
N ILE A 18 43.41 28.81 24.22
CA ILE A 18 44.45 28.46 23.25
C ILE A 18 43.77 28.44 21.88
N SER A 19 43.84 29.57 21.19
CA SER A 19 43.38 29.66 19.80
C SER A 19 44.36 28.92 18.89
N PHE A 20 43.96 27.73 18.45
CA PHE A 20 44.62 27.06 17.33
C PHE A 20 44.24 27.79 16.04
N LYS A 21 45.15 28.63 15.53
CA LYS A 21 45.06 29.17 14.18
C LYS A 21 45.36 28.04 13.20
N LEU A 22 44.33 27.47 12.59
CA LEU A 22 44.49 26.64 11.40
C LEU A 22 45.15 27.47 10.29
N PRO A 23 46.10 26.90 9.52
CA PRO A 23 46.70 27.58 8.38
C PRO A 23 45.59 27.98 7.40
N ASN A 24 45.75 29.15 6.79
CA ASN A 24 44.81 29.74 5.84
C ASN A 24 44.82 28.94 4.53
N ILE A 25 44.22 27.76 4.56
CA ILE A 25 43.95 26.96 3.37
C ILE A 25 42.75 27.63 2.70
N GLN A 26 43.02 28.32 1.60
CA GLN A 26 41.95 28.78 0.71
C GLN A 26 41.30 27.55 0.08
N ILE A 27 40.31 26.98 0.78
CA ILE A 27 39.41 25.98 0.19
C ILE A 27 38.62 26.73 -0.87
N ARG A 28 39.08 26.65 -2.13
CA ARG A 28 38.25 27.05 -3.27
C ARG A 28 36.96 26.24 -3.13
N LYS A 29 35.84 26.91 -2.85
CA LYS A 29 34.51 26.32 -2.91
C LYS A 29 34.26 25.94 -4.36
N LYS A 30 34.74 24.77 -4.79
CA LYS A 30 34.24 24.14 -6.00
C LYS A 30 32.77 23.86 -5.72
N THR A 31 31.89 24.51 -6.46
CA THR A 31 30.47 24.17 -6.47
C THR A 31 30.39 22.70 -6.83
N ALA A 32 29.95 21.86 -5.88
CA ALA A 32 29.71 20.46 -6.17
C ALA A 32 28.58 20.42 -7.20
N GLU A 33 28.90 20.03 -8.44
CA GLU A 33 27.88 19.77 -9.45
C GLU A 33 27.06 18.58 -8.97
N SER A 34 25.75 18.79 -8.84
CA SER A 34 24.84 17.72 -8.45
C SER A 34 24.73 16.73 -9.62
N TYR A 35 25.06 15.47 -9.37
CA TYR A 35 24.84 14.37 -10.34
C TYR A 35 23.36 14.00 -10.51
N ALA A 36 22.42 14.79 -9.98
CA ALA A 36 20.98 14.56 -10.14
C ALA A 36 20.55 14.41 -11.60
N LYS A 37 21.25 15.04 -12.55
CA LYS A 37 20.99 14.89 -14.00
C LYS A 37 21.28 13.48 -14.54
N LEU A 38 22.12 12.70 -13.85
CA LEU A 38 22.43 11.31 -14.22
C LEU A 38 21.48 10.31 -13.56
N LEU A 39 20.66 10.76 -12.62
CA LEU A 39 19.69 9.91 -11.93
C LEU A 39 18.36 10.01 -12.65
N THR A 40 17.87 8.91 -13.20
CA THR A 40 16.46 8.78 -13.54
C THR A 40 15.66 8.62 -12.25
N PRO A 41 14.68 9.50 -11.96
CA PRO A 41 13.79 9.30 -10.82
C PRO A 41 13.12 7.92 -10.96
N SER A 42 13.03 7.18 -9.86
CA SER A 42 12.28 5.93 -9.87
C SER A 42 10.84 6.22 -10.28
N TYR A 43 10.24 5.32 -11.06
CA TYR A 43 8.86 5.47 -11.60
C TYR A 43 7.82 5.88 -10.53
N SER A 44 8.06 5.55 -9.26
CA SER A 44 7.21 5.96 -8.14
C SER A 44 7.15 7.47 -7.89
N LEU A 45 8.12 8.26 -8.36
CA LEU A 45 8.20 9.72 -8.19
C LEU A 45 7.77 10.53 -9.42
N GLU A 46 7.41 9.85 -10.51
CA GLU A 46 6.87 10.54 -11.68
C GLU A 46 5.52 11.19 -11.32
N ARG A 47 4.93 12.01 -12.20
CA ARG A 47 3.55 12.53 -12.00
C ARG A 47 2.54 11.87 -12.93
N LYS A 48 3.03 11.11 -13.91
CA LYS A 48 2.23 10.51 -14.97
C LYS A 48 2.40 9.00 -14.92
N PRO A 49 1.32 8.24 -15.16
CA PRO A 49 1.41 6.80 -15.28
C PRO A 49 2.27 6.43 -16.50
N PRO A 50 3.03 5.31 -16.46
CA PRO A 50 3.69 4.78 -17.64
C PRO A 50 2.66 4.41 -18.72
N GLU A 51 3.06 4.43 -20.00
CA GLU A 51 2.14 4.28 -21.15
C GLU A 51 1.37 2.94 -21.14
N ASN A 52 1.92 1.89 -20.49
CA ASN A 52 1.30 0.57 -20.33
C ASN A 52 0.77 0.31 -18.91
N TYR A 53 0.33 1.36 -18.21
CA TYR A 53 -0.15 1.26 -16.84
C TYR A 53 -1.65 0.97 -16.80
N HIS A 54 -2.00 -0.26 -16.44
CA HIS A 54 -3.37 -0.63 -16.16
C HIS A 54 -3.55 -0.81 -14.65
N ILE A 55 -4.27 0.14 -14.05
CA ILE A 55 -4.63 0.19 -12.64
C ILE A 55 -5.51 -1.00 -12.21
N THR A 56 -6.33 -1.47 -13.15
CA THR A 56 -7.49 -2.32 -12.85
C THR A 56 -7.31 -3.76 -13.31
N VAL A 57 -6.07 -4.12 -13.68
CA VAL A 57 -5.66 -5.41 -14.27
C VAL A 57 -6.24 -6.61 -13.51
N LEU A 58 -6.29 -6.53 -12.19
CA LEU A 58 -6.74 -7.64 -11.36
C LEU A 58 -8.24 -7.65 -11.07
N ASP A 59 -8.90 -6.49 -11.04
CA ASP A 59 -10.25 -6.36 -10.52
C ASP A 59 -10.99 -5.23 -11.24
N ASP A 60 -11.54 -5.54 -12.41
CA ASP A 60 -12.39 -4.64 -13.15
C ASP A 60 -13.85 -4.74 -12.64
N PRO A 61 -14.41 -3.67 -12.05
CA PRO A 61 -15.81 -3.64 -11.61
C PRO A 61 -16.78 -3.56 -12.80
N THR A 62 -16.28 -3.25 -14.00
CA THR A 62 -17.02 -3.26 -15.27
C THR A 62 -17.15 -4.65 -15.88
N LEU A 63 -16.50 -5.68 -15.30
CA LEU A 63 -16.78 -7.08 -15.62
C LEU A 63 -18.18 -7.43 -15.06
N ILE A 64 -19.19 -6.93 -15.75
CA ILE A 64 -20.58 -7.26 -15.52
C ILE A 64 -20.73 -8.69 -16.00
N THR A 65 -20.96 -9.58 -15.04
CA THR A 65 -21.27 -10.97 -15.32
C THR A 65 -22.57 -11.04 -16.13
N GLY A 66 -22.52 -11.72 -17.27
CA GLY A 66 -23.66 -11.75 -18.18
C GLY A 66 -23.28 -11.85 -19.65
N LYS A 67 -22.58 -12.94 -20.04
CA LYS A 67 -22.55 -13.37 -21.45
C LYS A 67 -23.96 -13.55 -22.05
N HIS A 68 -24.97 -13.75 -21.20
CA HIS A 68 -26.37 -13.96 -21.55
C HIS A 68 -27.21 -12.68 -21.47
N LYS A 69 -26.80 -11.64 -22.21
CA LYS A 69 -27.62 -10.44 -22.45
C LYS A 69 -28.21 -10.55 -23.86
N THR A 70 -29.53 -10.74 -23.96
CA THR A 70 -30.21 -10.68 -25.25
C THR A 70 -30.61 -9.24 -25.51
N ILE A 71 -30.06 -8.65 -26.56
CA ILE A 71 -30.43 -7.30 -27.01
C ILE A 71 -31.63 -7.44 -27.94
N ILE A 72 -32.72 -6.74 -27.61
CA ILE A 72 -33.87 -6.60 -28.49
C ILE A 72 -33.78 -5.19 -29.07
N ALA A 73 -33.49 -5.10 -30.37
CA ALA A 73 -33.42 -3.85 -31.10
C ALA A 73 -34.59 -3.76 -32.09
N LEU A 74 -35.58 -2.94 -31.74
CA LEU A 74 -36.71 -2.55 -32.59
C LEU A 74 -36.50 -1.11 -33.07
N PRO A 75 -37.15 -0.67 -34.17
CA PRO A 75 -36.90 0.64 -34.79
C PRO A 75 -37.01 1.86 -33.88
N TYR A 76 -37.79 1.76 -32.79
CA TYR A 76 -37.99 2.83 -31.81
C TYR A 76 -37.72 2.40 -30.35
N PHE A 77 -37.16 1.20 -30.14
CA PHE A 77 -36.96 0.65 -28.80
C PHE A 77 -35.77 -0.29 -28.75
N MET A 78 -34.78 0.05 -27.92
CA MET A 78 -33.72 -0.87 -27.54
C MET A 78 -33.93 -1.31 -26.10
N SER A 79 -34.07 -2.61 -25.90
CA SER A 79 -34.05 -3.20 -24.56
C SER A 79 -33.04 -4.32 -24.47
N SER A 80 -32.72 -4.68 -23.24
CA SER A 80 -31.90 -5.84 -22.95
C SER A 80 -32.54 -6.71 -21.90
N ILE A 81 -32.63 -8.00 -22.21
CA ILE A 81 -33.03 -9.03 -21.26
C ILE A 81 -31.74 -9.65 -20.70
N ILE A 82 -31.56 -9.54 -19.40
CA ILE A 82 -30.47 -10.21 -18.68
C ILE A 82 -31.08 -11.49 -18.10
N GLN A 83 -30.59 -12.64 -18.56
CA GLN A 83 -31.10 -13.92 -18.09
C GLN A 83 -30.67 -14.17 -16.64
N TYR A 84 -31.64 -14.54 -15.79
CA TYR A 84 -31.34 -14.86 -14.40
C TYR A 84 -30.34 -16.02 -14.34
N SER A 85 -29.20 -15.77 -13.72
CA SER A 85 -28.14 -16.75 -13.51
C SER A 85 -27.93 -16.92 -12.02
N ARG A 86 -27.70 -18.17 -11.58
CA ARG A 86 -27.47 -18.43 -10.16
C ARG A 86 -26.18 -17.74 -9.72
N PRO A 87 -26.10 -17.23 -8.48
CA PRO A 87 -24.89 -16.58 -7.98
C PRO A 87 -23.67 -17.51 -7.93
N SER A 88 -23.86 -18.84 -7.94
CA SER A 88 -22.79 -19.83 -8.08
C SER A 88 -22.15 -19.80 -9.47
N ASP A 89 -22.97 -19.64 -10.50
CA ASP A 89 -22.56 -19.76 -11.89
C ASP A 89 -21.91 -18.45 -12.34
N LEU A 90 -22.44 -17.32 -11.89
CA LEU A 90 -21.82 -15.99 -12.03
C LEU A 90 -20.39 -15.97 -11.44
N LYS A 91 -20.20 -16.56 -10.25
CA LYS A 91 -18.88 -16.66 -9.62
C LYS A 91 -17.90 -17.53 -10.41
N LYS A 92 -18.38 -18.63 -11.00
CA LYS A 92 -17.55 -19.50 -11.84
C LYS A 92 -17.13 -18.76 -13.10
N GLU A 93 -18.07 -18.11 -13.79
CA GLU A 93 -17.81 -17.33 -14.99
C GLU A 93 -16.76 -16.22 -14.75
N LEU A 94 -16.89 -15.46 -13.66
CA LEU A 94 -15.92 -14.43 -13.29
C LEU A 94 -14.53 -15.02 -13.03
N ASN A 95 -14.45 -16.18 -12.37
CA ASN A 95 -13.16 -16.82 -12.11
C ASN A 95 -12.55 -17.40 -13.41
N GLU A 96 -13.37 -17.84 -14.37
CA GLU A 96 -12.91 -18.27 -15.70
C GLU A 96 -12.38 -17.09 -16.53
N GLN A 97 -13.09 -15.97 -16.56
CA GLN A 97 -12.62 -14.74 -17.21
C GLN A 97 -11.30 -14.26 -16.59
N PHE A 98 -11.20 -14.28 -15.26
CA PHE A 98 -9.95 -13.97 -14.56
C PHE A 98 -8.79 -14.86 -15.00
N ARG A 99 -9.04 -16.18 -15.15
CA ARG A 99 -8.02 -17.13 -15.63
C ARG A 99 -7.63 -16.93 -17.09
N GLN A 100 -8.56 -16.48 -17.92
CA GLN A 100 -8.27 -16.15 -19.33
C GLN A 100 -7.40 -14.89 -19.44
N LEU A 101 -7.66 -13.89 -18.60
CA LEU A 101 -6.87 -12.66 -18.54
C LEU A 101 -5.49 -12.90 -17.93
N HIS A 102 -5.40 -13.83 -16.98
CA HIS A 102 -4.20 -14.11 -16.20
C HIS A 102 -3.80 -15.59 -16.24
N PRO A 103 -3.38 -16.12 -17.41
CA PRO A 103 -2.94 -17.51 -17.53
C PRO A 103 -1.66 -17.79 -16.73
N ASP A 104 -0.91 -16.73 -16.44
CA ASP A 104 0.38 -16.74 -15.77
C ASP A 104 0.33 -16.88 -14.25
N LEU A 105 -0.84 -16.66 -13.63
CA LEU A 105 -1.02 -16.69 -12.18
C LEU A 105 -1.27 -18.12 -11.66
N ASP A 106 -1.02 -18.34 -10.37
CA ASP A 106 -1.28 -19.63 -9.72
C ASP A 106 -2.76 -20.06 -9.91
N PRO A 107 -3.04 -21.22 -10.54
CA PRO A 107 -4.39 -21.74 -10.77
C PRO A 107 -5.25 -21.86 -9.50
N SER A 108 -4.61 -21.95 -8.33
CA SER A 108 -5.27 -22.10 -7.02
C SER A 108 -5.85 -20.79 -6.48
N LEU A 109 -5.35 -19.65 -6.95
CA LEU A 109 -5.80 -18.30 -6.59
C LEU A 109 -6.94 -17.87 -7.52
N THR A 110 -8.05 -17.42 -6.95
CA THR A 110 -9.22 -16.95 -7.72
C THR A 110 -9.58 -15.52 -7.38
N LEU A 111 -10.23 -14.81 -8.31
CA LEU A 111 -10.71 -13.44 -8.09
C LEU A 111 -11.56 -13.33 -6.82
N THR A 112 -12.40 -14.33 -6.57
CA THR A 112 -13.22 -14.38 -5.34
C THR A 112 -12.36 -14.42 -4.07
N GLN A 113 -11.22 -15.11 -4.08
CA GLN A 113 -10.30 -15.15 -2.95
C GLN A 113 -9.58 -13.81 -2.76
N ILE A 114 -9.16 -13.17 -3.86
CA ILE A 114 -8.50 -11.86 -3.85
C ILE A 114 -9.44 -10.81 -3.24
N ARG A 115 -10.68 -10.72 -3.74
CA ARG A 115 -11.72 -9.81 -3.21
C ARG A 115 -12.00 -10.06 -1.74
N LYS A 116 -12.04 -11.33 -1.31
CA LYS A 116 -12.22 -11.69 0.10
C LYS A 116 -11.07 -11.20 0.98
N VAL A 117 -9.82 -11.28 0.52
CA VAL A 117 -8.66 -10.75 1.25
C VAL A 117 -8.71 -9.22 1.33
N LYS A 118 -8.98 -8.53 0.21
CA LYS A 118 -9.16 -7.07 0.19
C LYS A 118 -10.25 -6.60 1.16
N LYS A 119 -11.40 -7.29 1.18
CA LYS A 119 -12.46 -7.02 2.16
C LYS A 119 -12.00 -7.21 3.60
N ASN A 120 -11.26 -8.27 3.89
CA ASN A 120 -10.72 -8.51 5.23
C ASN A 120 -9.70 -7.44 5.66
N ILE A 121 -8.86 -6.96 4.73
CA ILE A 121 -7.95 -5.83 4.98
C ILE A 121 -8.75 -4.59 5.38
N TYR A 122 -9.82 -4.27 4.65
CA TYR A 122 -10.69 -3.13 4.98
C TYR A 122 -11.33 -3.27 6.36
N LEU A 123 -11.90 -4.44 6.68
CA LEU A 123 -12.52 -4.69 7.98
C LEU A 123 -11.53 -4.54 9.14
N ALA A 124 -10.29 -5.02 8.97
CA ALA A 124 -9.24 -4.86 9.97
C ALA A 124 -8.83 -3.39 10.14
N ALA A 125 -8.78 -2.63 9.05
CA ALA A 125 -8.49 -1.21 9.09
C ALA A 125 -9.61 -0.41 9.76
N GLN A 126 -10.86 -0.75 9.51
CA GLN A 126 -12.03 -0.13 10.15
C GLN A 126 -12.07 -0.40 11.67
N GLU A 127 -11.72 -1.61 12.11
CA GLU A 127 -11.63 -1.90 13.57
C GLU A 127 -10.52 -1.10 14.27
N MET A 128 -9.49 -0.66 13.55
CA MET A 128 -8.37 0.12 14.08
C MET A 128 -8.41 1.60 13.73
N ASP A 129 -9.48 2.06 13.07
CA ASP A 129 -9.67 3.43 12.61
C ASP A 129 -8.47 3.97 11.80
N LEU A 130 -7.94 3.14 10.90
CA LEU A 130 -6.81 3.50 10.04
C LEU A 130 -7.26 4.38 8.88
N GLU A 131 -6.34 5.19 8.34
CA GLU A 131 -6.65 6.01 7.17
C GLU A 131 -7.00 5.16 5.93
N LEU A 132 -7.98 5.63 5.14
CA LEU A 132 -8.34 4.98 3.88
C LEU A 132 -7.18 4.98 2.86
N SER A 133 -6.31 5.99 2.93
CA SER A 133 -5.06 6.07 2.16
C SER A 133 -4.13 4.88 2.48
N SER A 134 -4.03 4.45 3.74
CA SER A 134 -3.30 3.25 4.19
C SER A 134 -3.90 1.98 3.61
N VAL A 135 -5.24 1.86 3.58
CA VAL A 135 -5.94 0.72 2.97
C VAL A 135 -5.70 0.66 1.46
N ALA A 136 -5.80 1.80 0.77
CA ALA A 136 -5.55 1.88 -0.66
C ALA A 136 -4.11 1.47 -1.01
N LYS A 137 -3.11 1.93 -0.23
CA LYS A 137 -1.72 1.49 -0.37
C LYS A 137 -1.57 -0.02 -0.16
N ALA A 138 -2.23 -0.58 0.85
CA ALA A 138 -2.20 -2.02 1.11
C ALA A 138 -2.76 -2.84 -0.05
N TYR A 139 -3.82 -2.35 -0.73
CA TYR A 139 -4.36 -2.98 -1.93
C TYR A 139 -3.35 -2.98 -3.07
N VAL A 140 -2.70 -1.85 -3.33
CA VAL A 140 -1.66 -1.75 -4.36
C VAL A 140 -0.50 -2.73 -4.07
N TYR A 141 0.00 -2.78 -2.84
CA TYR A 141 1.05 -3.74 -2.47
C TYR A 141 0.62 -5.18 -2.73
N PHE A 142 -0.60 -5.53 -2.32
CA PHE A 142 -1.11 -6.88 -2.50
C PHE A 142 -1.24 -7.23 -3.99
N GLU A 143 -1.75 -6.33 -4.80
CA GLU A 143 -1.89 -6.53 -6.25
C GLU A 143 -0.53 -6.66 -6.95
N ARG A 144 0.44 -5.81 -6.60
CA ARG A 144 1.82 -5.93 -7.11
C ARG A 144 2.44 -7.29 -6.80
N LEU A 145 2.21 -7.83 -5.60
CA LEU A 145 2.72 -9.14 -5.22
C LEU A 145 2.02 -10.29 -5.94
N ILE A 146 0.72 -10.15 -6.24
CA ILE A 146 0.01 -11.13 -7.08
C ILE A 146 0.59 -11.13 -8.49
N LEU A 147 0.82 -9.96 -9.08
CA LEU A 147 1.42 -9.84 -10.42
C LEU A 147 2.84 -10.40 -10.47
N LYS A 148 3.60 -10.30 -9.37
CA LYS A 148 4.93 -10.93 -9.22
C LYS A 148 4.89 -12.43 -8.93
N LYS A 149 3.71 -13.05 -8.83
CA LYS A 149 3.53 -14.49 -8.56
C LYS A 149 4.03 -14.95 -7.18
N GLU A 150 4.09 -14.03 -6.21
CA GLU A 150 4.48 -14.33 -4.82
C GLU A 150 3.27 -14.77 -3.96
N VAL A 151 2.05 -14.69 -4.51
CA VAL A 151 0.80 -14.96 -3.80
C VAL A 151 0.11 -16.23 -4.31
N ASN A 152 -0.10 -17.16 -3.38
CA ASN A 152 -0.77 -18.45 -3.56
C ASN A 152 -2.00 -18.55 -2.65
N LYS A 153 -2.82 -19.61 -2.85
CA LYS A 153 -4.00 -19.87 -2.02
C LYS A 153 -3.71 -19.93 -0.51
N TYR A 154 -2.54 -20.44 -0.10
CA TYR A 154 -2.22 -20.64 1.31
C TYR A 154 -1.70 -19.37 1.98
N ASN A 155 -0.83 -18.61 1.30
CA ASN A 155 -0.17 -17.43 1.87
C ASN A 155 -0.97 -16.12 1.68
N ARG A 156 -2.00 -16.07 0.82
CA ARG A 156 -2.73 -14.83 0.46
C ARG A 156 -3.21 -14.02 1.66
N LYS A 157 -3.62 -14.68 2.75
CA LYS A 157 -4.08 -14.01 3.97
C LYS A 157 -2.91 -13.40 4.75
N LEU A 158 -1.81 -14.14 4.87
CA LEU A 158 -0.59 -13.69 5.53
C LEU A 158 0.02 -12.50 4.78
N ILE A 159 0.12 -12.60 3.45
CA ILE A 159 0.63 -11.52 2.61
C ILE A 159 -0.28 -10.29 2.71
N GLY A 160 -1.61 -10.46 2.58
CA GLY A 160 -2.57 -9.37 2.74
C GLY A 160 -2.47 -8.67 4.11
N ALA A 161 -2.32 -9.44 5.20
CA ALA A 161 -2.11 -8.90 6.55
C ALA A 161 -0.80 -8.12 6.67
N THR A 162 0.27 -8.64 6.07
CA THR A 162 1.59 -8.01 6.09
C THR A 162 1.60 -6.73 5.25
N CYS A 163 0.90 -6.70 4.10
CA CYS A 163 0.73 -5.50 3.28
C CYS A 163 0.03 -4.38 4.05
N LEU A 164 -1.03 -4.68 4.79
CA LEU A 164 -1.71 -3.70 5.64
C LEU A 164 -0.78 -3.21 6.76
N PHE A 165 -0.07 -4.12 7.42
CA PHE A 165 0.89 -3.79 8.47
C PHE A 165 2.00 -2.85 7.99
N LEU A 166 2.56 -3.11 6.80
CA LEU A 166 3.55 -2.23 6.16
C LEU A 166 2.95 -0.88 5.75
N ALA A 167 1.75 -0.87 5.17
CA ALA A 167 1.08 0.37 4.76
C ALA A 167 0.84 1.30 5.97
N THR A 168 0.38 0.75 7.09
CA THR A 168 0.22 1.50 8.35
C THR A 168 1.52 2.09 8.85
N LYS A 169 2.62 1.32 8.82
CA LYS A 169 3.94 1.83 9.24
C LYS A 169 4.43 3.01 8.37
N VAL A 170 4.05 3.04 7.10
CA VAL A 170 4.52 4.05 6.14
C VAL A 170 3.65 5.30 6.16
N ASN A 171 2.33 5.14 6.34
CA ASN A 171 1.37 6.21 6.10
C ASN A 171 0.75 6.78 7.38
N ASP A 172 0.43 5.93 8.37
CA ASP A 172 -0.30 6.39 9.56
C ASP A 172 0.65 7.12 10.55
N PRO A 173 0.15 8.10 11.31
CA PRO A 173 0.92 8.77 12.35
C PRO A 173 1.38 7.79 13.43
N LYS A 174 2.50 8.09 14.09
CA LYS A 174 3.25 7.18 15.01
C LYS A 174 2.49 6.71 16.26
N GLU A 175 1.22 7.09 16.43
CA GLU A 175 0.39 6.77 17.59
C GLU A 175 -0.40 5.46 17.45
N VAL A 176 -0.37 4.81 16.28
CA VAL A 176 -1.05 3.52 16.09
C VAL A 176 -0.36 2.42 16.91
N SER A 177 -1.12 1.77 17.79
CA SER A 177 -0.63 0.61 18.55
C SER A 177 -0.49 -0.61 17.64
N TYR A 178 0.71 -0.86 17.14
CA TYR A 178 1.04 -2.02 16.30
C TYR A 178 0.69 -3.37 16.97
N ALA A 179 0.74 -3.44 18.30
CA ALA A 179 0.33 -4.63 19.05
C ALA A 179 -1.17 -4.90 18.90
N ASN A 180 -2.00 -3.85 18.95
CA ASN A 180 -3.44 -3.97 18.76
C ASN A 180 -3.77 -4.32 17.30
N LEU A 181 -3.09 -3.69 16.34
CA LEU A 181 -3.24 -4.01 14.92
C LEU A 181 -2.97 -5.50 14.66
N LEU A 182 -1.89 -6.06 15.21
CA LEU A 182 -1.58 -7.48 15.07
C LEU A 182 -2.66 -8.40 15.69
N ARG A 183 -3.29 -7.97 16.79
CA ARG A 183 -4.42 -8.71 17.40
C ARG A 183 -5.65 -8.69 16.50
N VAL A 184 -5.97 -7.54 15.92
CA VAL A 184 -7.09 -7.38 14.98
C VAL A 184 -6.84 -8.18 13.70
N LEU A 185 -5.63 -8.15 13.15
CA LEU A 185 -5.26 -8.96 11.98
C LEU A 185 -5.41 -10.46 12.25
N ASN A 186 -5.06 -10.92 13.45
CA ASN A 186 -5.31 -12.30 13.86
C ASN A 186 -6.81 -12.61 13.91
N LYS A 187 -7.61 -11.75 14.53
CA LYS A 187 -9.08 -11.91 14.62
C LYS A 187 -9.76 -11.97 13.23
N VAL A 188 -9.41 -11.07 12.31
CA VAL A 188 -10.10 -10.91 11.02
C VAL A 188 -9.57 -11.88 9.95
N MET A 189 -8.26 -12.11 9.90
CA MET A 189 -7.63 -12.95 8.87
C MET A 189 -7.19 -14.32 9.35
N ASN A 190 -7.20 -14.59 10.66
CA ASN A 190 -6.73 -15.83 11.28
C ASN A 190 -5.26 -16.11 10.92
N VAL A 191 -4.41 -15.10 11.14
CA VAL A 191 -2.96 -15.12 10.88
C VAL A 191 -2.23 -14.82 12.19
N SER A 192 -1.16 -15.57 12.48
CA SER A 192 -0.40 -15.37 13.71
C SER A 192 0.41 -14.06 13.67
N PRO A 193 0.41 -13.24 14.74
CA PRO A 193 1.26 -12.06 14.85
C PRO A 193 2.75 -12.36 14.66
N LYS A 194 3.19 -13.57 15.01
CA LYS A 194 4.58 -14.00 14.85
C LYS A 194 4.93 -14.16 13.37
N GLU A 195 4.05 -14.82 12.62
CA GLU A 195 4.22 -15.02 11.17
C GLU A 195 4.25 -13.68 10.41
N ILE A 196 3.42 -12.72 10.82
CA ILE A 196 3.40 -11.38 10.20
C ILE A 196 4.75 -10.68 10.39
N ARG A 197 5.36 -10.77 11.58
CA ARG A 197 6.67 -10.17 11.84
C ARG A 197 7.81 -10.87 11.10
N GLU A 198 7.78 -12.20 11.06
CA GLU A 198 8.78 -13.00 10.34
C GLU A 198 8.70 -12.73 8.82
N ASN A 199 7.49 -12.57 8.28
CA ASN A 199 7.27 -12.34 6.85
C ASN A 199 7.34 -10.86 6.42
N GLU A 200 7.39 -9.93 7.38
CA GLU A 200 7.43 -8.48 7.12
C GLU A 200 8.55 -8.12 6.15
N PHE A 201 9.77 -8.58 6.45
CA PHE A 201 10.94 -8.27 5.63
C PHE A 201 10.85 -8.92 4.25
N ASN A 202 10.36 -10.16 4.16
CA ASN A 202 10.20 -10.86 2.88
C ASN A 202 9.25 -10.12 1.94
N VAL A 203 8.11 -9.66 2.47
CA VAL A 203 7.14 -8.87 1.69
C VAL A 203 7.74 -7.54 1.26
N PHE A 204 8.52 -6.89 2.13
CA PHE A 204 9.19 -5.64 1.79
C PHE A 204 10.25 -5.81 0.69
N VAL A 205 11.00 -6.91 0.72
CA VAL A 205 11.95 -7.32 -0.34
C VAL A 205 11.21 -7.62 -1.65
N ALA A 206 10.09 -8.35 -1.59
CA ALA A 206 9.29 -8.67 -2.78
C ALA A 206 8.69 -7.40 -3.43
N LEU A 207 8.44 -6.35 -2.64
CA LEU A 207 8.08 -5.02 -3.12
C LEU A 207 9.28 -4.20 -3.61
N GLU A 208 10.48 -4.78 -3.69
CA GLU A 208 11.73 -4.13 -4.10
C GLU A 208 12.04 -2.86 -3.28
N PHE A 209 11.64 -2.87 -2.01
CA PHE A 209 11.75 -1.71 -1.11
C PHE A 209 10.97 -0.47 -1.56
N VAL A 210 10.09 -0.61 -2.56
CA VAL A 210 9.27 0.49 -3.10
C VAL A 210 7.93 0.55 -2.35
N LEU A 211 7.95 1.21 -1.20
CA LEU A 211 6.74 1.50 -0.41
C LEU A 211 6.09 2.85 -0.79
N TYR A 212 6.83 3.74 -1.46
CA TYR A 212 6.19 4.92 -2.00
C TYR A 212 5.39 4.53 -3.26
N VAL A 213 4.08 4.65 -3.15
CA VAL A 213 3.15 4.39 -4.25
C VAL A 213 2.70 5.74 -4.83
N PRO A 214 2.81 5.95 -6.15
CA PRO A 214 2.38 7.19 -6.77
C PRO A 214 0.86 7.36 -6.74
N LEU A 215 0.40 8.61 -6.86
CA LEU A 215 -1.02 8.97 -6.71
C LEU A 215 -1.93 8.33 -7.75
N TRP A 216 -1.48 8.18 -9.00
CA TRP A 216 -2.30 7.56 -10.06
C TRP A 216 -2.61 6.08 -9.77
N ASP A 217 -1.81 5.43 -8.94
CA ASP A 217 -1.98 4.04 -8.53
C ASP A 217 -2.89 3.96 -7.30
N ILE A 218 -2.71 4.84 -6.32
CA ILE A 218 -3.56 4.86 -5.11
C ILE A 218 -4.98 5.34 -5.40
N ARG A 219 -5.13 6.44 -6.15
CA ARG A 219 -6.39 7.14 -6.41
C ARG A 219 -7.55 6.22 -6.84
N PRO A 220 -7.41 5.35 -7.84
CA PRO A 220 -8.50 4.47 -8.28
C PRO A 220 -8.94 3.46 -7.21
N HIS A 221 -8.01 2.93 -6.41
CA HIS A 221 -8.38 2.07 -5.28
C HIS A 221 -9.08 2.88 -4.18
N PHE A 222 -8.62 4.11 -3.95
CA PHE A 222 -9.24 5.02 -3.00
C PHE A 222 -10.67 5.41 -3.40
N GLU A 223 -10.88 5.85 -4.64
CA GLU A 223 -12.20 6.17 -5.19
C GLU A 223 -13.16 4.97 -5.10
N ARG A 224 -12.65 3.74 -5.34
CA ARG A 224 -13.43 2.51 -5.15
C ARG A 224 -13.79 2.25 -3.70
N LEU A 225 -12.87 2.43 -2.76
CA LEU A 225 -13.14 2.25 -1.34
C LEU A 225 -14.26 3.19 -0.86
N VAL A 226 -14.30 4.41 -1.38
CA VAL A 226 -15.30 5.41 -1.02
C VAL A 226 -16.64 5.17 -1.74
N THR A 227 -16.59 4.81 -3.02
CA THR A 227 -17.79 4.66 -3.87
C THR A 227 -18.51 3.32 -3.64
N SER A 228 -17.77 2.26 -3.28
CA SER A 228 -18.35 0.93 -3.20
C SER A 228 -19.36 0.84 -2.07
N SER A 229 -20.58 0.41 -2.39
CA SER A 229 -21.66 0.15 -1.43
C SER A 229 -21.36 -0.96 -0.42
N GLU A 230 -20.23 -1.65 -0.59
CA GLU A 230 -19.74 -2.69 0.33
C GLU A 230 -19.12 -2.10 1.61
N PHE A 231 -18.82 -0.80 1.61
CA PHE A 231 -18.17 -0.08 2.69
C PHE A 231 -19.07 1.08 3.18
N PRO A 232 -19.03 1.46 4.47
CA PRO A 232 -19.71 2.66 4.94
C PRO A 232 -19.30 3.87 4.10
N LYS A 233 -20.30 4.62 3.61
CA LYS A 233 -20.07 5.80 2.78
C LYS A 233 -19.26 6.81 3.56
N VAL A 234 -18.04 7.08 3.09
CA VAL A 234 -17.22 8.18 3.58
C VAL A 234 -17.52 9.37 2.68
N ASP A 235 -17.98 10.47 3.27
CA ASP A 235 -18.21 11.70 2.51
C ASP A 235 -16.86 12.29 2.06
N MET A 236 -16.62 12.30 0.75
CA MET A 236 -15.36 12.77 0.15
C MET A 236 -15.01 14.21 0.54
N SER A 237 -16.02 15.05 0.76
CA SER A 237 -15.87 16.45 1.21
C SER A 237 -15.36 16.55 2.64
N GLU A 238 -15.74 15.62 3.52
CA GLU A 238 -15.26 15.57 4.90
C GLU A 238 -13.80 15.09 4.95
N TYR A 239 -13.45 14.10 4.11
CA TYR A 239 -12.13 13.50 4.12
C TYR A 239 -11.02 14.39 3.51
N PHE A 240 -11.32 15.14 2.44
CA PHE A 240 -10.34 16.03 1.80
C PHE A 240 -10.42 17.49 2.26
N GLY A 241 -11.54 17.92 2.87
CA GLY A 241 -11.84 19.34 3.11
C GLY A 241 -11.93 20.16 1.81
N ASP A 242 -12.14 21.47 1.92
CA ASP A 242 -12.24 22.41 0.77
C ASP A 242 -10.95 22.48 -0.08
N LYS A 243 -9.84 21.95 0.39
CA LYS A 243 -8.58 21.86 -0.34
C LYS A 243 -8.31 20.43 -0.76
N MET A 244 -8.68 20.15 -2.01
CA MET A 244 -8.16 19.01 -2.73
C MET A 244 -6.63 19.20 -2.85
N PHE A 245 -5.86 18.59 -1.94
CA PHE A 245 -4.40 18.75 -1.77
C PHE A 245 -3.54 18.49 -3.03
N TYR A 246 -4.16 18.10 -4.15
CA TYR A 246 -3.51 17.52 -5.32
C TYR A 246 -3.78 18.27 -6.64
N TYR A 247 -4.42 19.45 -6.60
CA TYR A 247 -4.45 20.38 -7.74
C TYR A 247 -3.54 21.58 -7.47
N ASN A 248 -2.23 21.41 -7.69
CA ASN A 248 -1.27 22.48 -8.00
C ASN A 248 -0.07 21.90 -8.76
#